data_AF-A0A7J2NP78-F1
#
_entry.id   AF-A0A7J2NP78-F1
#
_cell.length_a   1.000
_cell.length_b   1.000
_cell.length_c   1.000
_cell.angle_alpha   90.00
_cell.angle_beta   90.00
_cell.angle_gamma   90.00
#
_symmetry.space_group_name_H-M   'P 1'
#
loop_
_entity.id
_entity.type
_entity.pdbx_description
1 polymer ?
#
loop_
_entity_poly.entity_id
_entity_poly.type
_entity_poly.pdbx_seq_one_letter_code
_entity_poly.pdbx_strand_id
1 'polypeptide(L)'
;MVRKKKLEEYEERIAEAMNVLGMVSEDTTTPRNIRRAAKQAISALQVSENTPAVRAANAISILDEILQDPNMPPYTRVKLWNVMSLLEAIKD
;
A
#
# COMPACT_ATOMS: atom_id res chain seq x y z
N MET A 1 -7.60 -18.19 -19.80
CA MET A 1 -8.31 -18.30 -18.50
C MET A 1 -7.41 -17.97 -17.31
N VAL A 2 -6.22 -18.56 -17.20
CA VAL A 2 -5.29 -18.35 -16.06
C VAL A 2 -4.83 -16.89 -15.88
N ARG A 3 -4.48 -16.19 -16.96
CA ARG A 3 -3.99 -14.80 -16.89
C ARG A 3 -5.03 -13.81 -16.37
N LYS A 4 -6.31 -14.01 -16.69
CA LYS A 4 -7.42 -13.16 -16.21
C LYS A 4 -7.64 -13.34 -14.70
N LYS A 5 -7.64 -14.60 -14.24
CA LYS A 5 -7.77 -14.92 -12.81
C LYS A 5 -6.64 -14.33 -11.96
N LYS A 6 -5.40 -14.37 -12.47
CA LYS A 6 -4.23 -13.76 -11.80
C LYS A 6 -4.36 -12.23 -11.69
N LEU A 7 -4.91 -11.59 -12.73
CA LEU A 7 -5.15 -10.15 -12.70
C LEU A 7 -6.24 -9.77 -11.69
N GLU A 8 -7.32 -10.54 -11.62
CA GLU A 8 -8.39 -10.37 -10.61
C GLU A 8 -7.81 -10.50 -9.19
N GLU A 9 -7.00 -11.52 -8.92
CA GLU A 9 -6.32 -11.68 -7.62
C GLU A 9 -5.42 -10.49 -7.26
N TYR A 10 -4.75 -9.89 -8.26
CA TYR A 10 -3.93 -8.69 -8.03
C TYR A 10 -4.76 -7.46 -7.70
N GLU A 11 -5.90 -7.25 -8.37
CA GLU A 11 -6.80 -6.17 -8.01
C GLU A 11 -7.42 -6.37 -6.61
N GLU A 12 -7.75 -7.61 -6.24
CA GLU A 12 -8.23 -7.94 -4.88
C GLU A 12 -7.21 -7.58 -3.80
N ARG A 13 -5.94 -7.94 -4.01
CA ARG A 13 -4.85 -7.58 -3.10
C ARG A 13 -4.60 -6.07 -3.03
N ILE A 14 -4.70 -5.38 -4.18
CA ILE A 14 -4.60 -3.92 -4.22
C ILE A 14 -5.75 -3.29 -3.42
N ALA A 15 -6.97 -3.79 -3.57
CA ALA A 15 -8.13 -3.31 -2.83
C ALA A 15 -7.97 -3.53 -1.31
N GLU A 16 -7.49 -4.71 -0.91
CA GLU A 16 -7.18 -5.00 0.50
C GLU A 16 -6.10 -4.05 1.05
N ALA A 17 -5.00 -3.87 0.33
CA ALA A 17 -3.94 -2.93 0.67
C ALA A 17 -4.48 -1.49 0.84
N MET A 18 -5.31 -1.03 -0.11
CA MET A 18 -5.94 0.30 -0.04
C MET A 18 -6.84 0.46 1.19
N ASN A 19 -7.59 -0.57 1.58
CA ASN A 19 -8.43 -0.52 2.78
C ASN A 19 -7.59 -0.33 4.05
N VAL A 20 -6.48 -1.07 4.17
CA VAL A 20 -5.57 -0.95 5.31
C VAL A 20 -4.89 0.42 5.35
N LEU A 21 -4.42 0.91 4.20
CA LEU A 21 -3.85 2.25 4.07
C LEU A 21 -4.88 3.34 4.40
N GLY A 22 -6.15 3.14 4.01
CA GLY A 22 -7.25 4.04 4.33
C GLY A 22 -7.41 4.23 5.83
N MET A 23 -7.44 3.12 6.59
CA MET A 23 -7.49 3.14 8.05
C MET A 23 -6.31 3.91 8.66
N VAL A 24 -5.09 3.72 8.14
CA VAL A 24 -3.91 4.47 8.63
C VAL A 24 -4.02 5.96 8.29
N SER A 25 -4.54 6.29 7.12
CA SER A 25 -4.66 7.68 6.66
C SER A 25 -5.65 8.53 7.46
N GLU A 26 -6.62 7.87 8.08
CA GLU A 26 -7.70 8.49 8.87
C GLU A 26 -7.45 8.45 10.37
N ASP A 27 -6.50 7.62 10.83
CA ASP A 27 -6.17 7.48 12.24
C ASP A 27 -5.48 8.74 12.80
N THR A 28 -6.26 9.56 13.51
CA THR A 28 -5.78 10.82 14.11
C THR A 28 -4.66 10.66 15.16
N THR A 29 -4.45 9.46 15.69
CA THR A 29 -3.36 9.16 16.63
C THR A 29 -2.02 8.89 15.96
N THR A 30 -2.02 8.64 14.64
CA THR A 30 -0.81 8.48 13.82
C THR A 30 -0.29 9.86 13.35
N PRO A 31 1.02 10.17 13.40
CA PRO A 31 1.60 11.43 12.90
C PRO A 31 1.21 11.81 11.47
N ARG A 32 1.05 13.12 11.21
CA ARG A 32 0.49 13.66 9.94
C ARG A 32 1.26 13.22 8.70
N ASN A 33 2.59 13.16 8.76
CA ASN A 33 3.43 12.74 7.65
C ASN A 33 3.20 11.27 7.27
N ILE A 34 3.01 10.39 8.27
CA ILE A 34 2.71 8.97 8.04
C ILE A 34 1.33 8.80 7.41
N ARG A 35 0.32 9.52 7.91
CA ARG A 35 -1.01 9.53 7.28
C ARG A 35 -0.96 10.01 5.83
N ARG A 36 -0.14 11.03 5.55
CA ARG A 36 0.06 11.54 4.18
C ARG A 36 0.73 10.51 3.28
N ALA A 37 1.76 9.81 3.75
CA ALA A 37 2.41 8.74 3.01
C ALA A 37 1.43 7.61 2.68
N ALA A 38 0.56 7.23 3.63
CA ALA A 38 -0.50 6.26 3.36
C ALA A 38 -1.45 6.72 2.24
N LYS A 39 -1.87 8.00 2.22
CA LYS A 39 -2.67 8.55 1.11
C LYS A 39 -1.91 8.55 -0.22
N GLN A 40 -0.62 8.88 -0.20
CA GLN A 40 0.21 8.85 -1.41
C GLN A 40 0.35 7.43 -1.97
N ALA A 41 0.53 6.43 -1.11
CA ALA A 41 0.53 5.03 -1.51
C ALA A 41 -0.82 4.60 -2.13
N ILE A 42 -1.96 5.02 -1.55
CA ILE A 42 -3.28 4.79 -2.16
C ILE A 42 -3.36 5.42 -3.56
N SER A 43 -2.92 6.68 -3.71
CA SER A 43 -2.93 7.34 -5.03
C SER A 43 -2.06 6.60 -6.04
N ALA A 44 -0.90 6.08 -5.64
CA ALA A 44 -0.04 5.27 -6.50
C ALA A 44 -0.71 3.97 -6.96
N LEU A 45 -1.52 3.35 -6.08
CA LEU A 45 -2.29 2.13 -6.38
C LEU A 45 -3.49 2.35 -7.32
N GLN A 46 -3.92 3.60 -7.50
CA GLN A 46 -5.08 3.97 -8.32
C GLN A 46 -4.73 4.45 -9.74
N VAL A 47 -3.45 4.56 -10.09
CA VAL A 47 -3.02 5.04 -11.41
C VAL A 47 -3.32 4.00 -12.50
N SER A 48 -4.52 4.08 -13.10
CA SER A 48 -5.03 3.09 -14.06
C SER A 48 -4.20 2.93 -15.34
N GLU A 49 -3.34 3.90 -15.65
CA GLU A 49 -2.39 3.84 -16.77
C GLU A 49 -1.26 2.81 -16.53
N ASN A 50 -0.99 2.47 -15.26
CA ASN A 50 0.10 1.58 -14.87
C ASN A 50 -0.39 0.13 -14.68
N THR A 51 0.50 -0.84 -14.92
CA THR A 51 0.23 -2.25 -14.59
C THR A 51 0.09 -2.43 -13.07
N PRO A 52 -0.60 -3.48 -12.58
CA PRO A 52 -0.65 -3.80 -11.15
C PRO A 52 0.74 -3.87 -10.50
N ALA A 53 1.73 -4.43 -11.18
CA ALA A 53 3.10 -4.54 -10.68
C ALA A 53 3.77 -3.17 -10.52
N VAL A 54 3.63 -2.27 -11.50
CA VAL A 54 4.18 -0.90 -11.42
C VAL A 54 3.50 -0.10 -10.31
N ARG A 55 2.17 -0.21 -10.18
CA ARG A 55 1.41 0.42 -9.09
C ARG A 55 1.87 -0.06 -7.72
N ALA A 56 2.03 -1.39 -7.55
CA ALA A 56 2.52 -2.00 -6.32
C ALA A 56 3.94 -1.54 -5.98
N ALA A 57 4.87 -1.54 -6.94
CA ALA A 57 6.25 -1.09 -6.74
C ALA A 57 6.33 0.38 -6.30
N ASN A 58 5.54 1.26 -6.92
CA ASN A 58 5.48 2.67 -6.55
C ASN A 58 4.96 2.87 -5.12
N ALA A 59 3.91 2.15 -4.74
CA ALA A 59 3.37 2.19 -3.39
C ALA A 59 4.37 1.63 -2.35
N ILE A 60 5.03 0.52 -2.65
CA ILE A 60 6.09 -0.08 -1.83
C ILE A 60 7.20 0.93 -1.55
N SER A 61 7.70 1.63 -2.58
CA SER A 61 8.76 2.63 -2.41
C SER A 61 8.37 3.76 -1.45
N ILE A 62 7.11 4.21 -1.48
CA ILE A 62 6.60 5.24 -0.56
C ILE A 62 6.54 4.69 0.87
N LEU A 63 6.11 3.43 1.03
CA LEU A 63 5.97 2.77 2.32
C LEU A 63 7.33 2.47 2.97
N ASP A 64 8.31 2.03 2.19
CA ASP A 64 9.67 1.78 2.68
C ASP A 64 10.32 3.04 3.24
N GLU A 65 10.14 4.19 2.59
CA GLU A 65 10.65 5.47 3.08
C GLU A 65 10.01 5.85 4.42
N ILE A 66 8.68 5.83 4.50
CA ILE A 66 7.99 6.24 5.73
C ILE A 66 8.17 5.24 6.88
N LEU A 67 8.43 3.97 6.59
CA LEU A 67 8.75 2.96 7.60
C LEU A 67 10.05 3.27 8.36
N GLN A 68 10.95 4.09 7.81
CA GLN A 68 12.15 4.55 8.52
C GLN A 68 11.88 5.70 9.50
N ASP A 69 10.65 6.24 9.56
CA ASP A 69 10.33 7.36 10.44
C ASP A 69 10.49 6.98 11.93
N PRO A 70 11.27 7.76 12.72
CA PRO A 70 11.50 7.45 14.13
C PRO A 70 10.26 7.64 15.01
N ASN A 71 9.28 8.43 14.58
CA ASN A 71 8.02 8.69 15.28
C ASN A 71 6.90 7.72 14.86
N MET A 72 7.19 6.69 14.06
CA MET A 72 6.22 5.71 13.61
C MET A 72 5.66 4.89 14.78
N PRO A 73 4.33 4.93 15.02
CA PRO A 73 3.70 4.11 16.06
C PRO A 73 3.87 2.61 15.76
N PRO A 74 4.16 1.76 16.76
CA PRO A 74 4.38 0.32 16.54
C PRO A 74 3.20 -0.39 15.86
N TYR A 75 1.96 -0.06 16.22
CA TYR A 75 0.77 -0.66 15.62
C TYR A 75 0.60 -0.23 14.15
N THR A 76 0.91 1.03 13.82
CA THR A 76 0.88 1.53 12.43
C THR A 76 1.96 0.86 11.59
N ARG A 77 3.17 0.69 12.16
CA ARG A 77 4.25 -0.06 11.52
C ARG A 77 3.79 -1.45 11.10
N VAL A 78 3.18 -2.22 12.00
CA VAL A 78 2.67 -3.57 11.69
C VAL A 78 1.63 -3.55 10.56
N LYS A 79 0.72 -2.58 10.56
CA LYS A 79 -0.27 -2.41 9.47
C LYS A 79 0.40 -2.16 8.12
N LEU A 80 1.41 -1.28 8.07
CA LEU A 80 2.13 -0.96 6.83
C LEU A 80 2.98 -2.15 6.34
N TRP A 81 3.56 -2.93 7.24
CA TRP A 81 4.25 -4.19 6.89
C TRP A 81 3.30 -5.23 6.27
N ASN A 82 2.08 -5.34 6.79
CA ASN A 82 1.07 -6.19 6.17
C ASN A 82 0.74 -5.72 4.73
N VAL A 83 0.59 -4.41 4.54
CA VAL A 83 0.37 -3.83 3.21
C VAL A 83 1.52 -4.15 2.26
N MET A 84 2.77 -3.95 2.69
CA MET A 84 3.97 -4.32 1.91
C MET A 84 3.92 -5.78 1.48
N SER A 85 3.61 -6.70 2.41
CA SER A 85 3.54 -8.14 2.13
C SER A 85 2.46 -8.49 1.10
N LEU A 86 1.31 -7.81 1.12
CA LEU A 86 0.25 -7.98 0.11
C LEU A 86 0.72 -7.53 -1.28
N LEU A 87 1.41 -6.38 -1.33
CA LEU A 87 1.85 -5.75 -2.58
C LEU A 87 3.06 -6.45 -3.21
N GLU A 88 4.02 -6.94 -2.41
CA GLU A 88 5.21 -7.66 -2.89
C GLU A 88 4.88 -8.95 -3.67
N ALA A 89 3.70 -9.50 -3.42
CA ALA A 89 3.23 -10.70 -4.05
C ALA A 89 2.57 -10.43 -5.44
N ILE A 90 2.50 -9.16 -5.86
CA ILE A 90 2.09 -8.72 -7.20
C ILE A 90 3.34 -8.58 -8.07
N LYS A 91 3.41 -9.35 -9.16
CA LYS A 91 4.57 -9.41 -10.06
C LYS A 91 4.12 -9.47 -11.52
N ASP A 92 4.92 -8.93 -12.44
CA ASP A 92 4.66 -9.05 -13.89
C ASP A 92 4.59 -10.52 -14.35
#